data_AF-A0A3D3RSK5-F1
#
_entry.id   AF-A0A3D3RSK5-F1
#
_cell.length_a   1.000
_cell.length_b   1.000
_cell.length_c   1.000
_cell.angle_alpha   90.00
_cell.angle_beta   90.00
_cell.angle_gamma   90.00
#
_symmetry.space_group_name_H-M   'P 1'
#
loop_
_entity.id
_entity.type
_entity.pdbx_description
1 polymer ?
#
loop_
_entity_poly.entity_id
_entity_poly.type
_entity_poly.pdbx_seq_one_letter_code
_entity_poly.pdbx_strand_id
1 'polypeptide(L)'
;MSVRHQVRAYVERLFEGLKEKVDSDEYTIYCVYSPVYVQRESLPANQIDVEEFEFVDLRVNIGDAESEKKLLDTITREALENEVKGLYLLGLVLDKGEGYVFSSENPIMEELKEDIIEKIESLKEE
;
A
#
# COMPACT_ATOMS: atom_id res chain seq x y z
N MET A 1 -15.84 -13.12 12.62
CA MET A 1 -14.87 -11.99 12.68
C MET A 1 -15.48 -10.80 11.95
N SER A 2 -15.31 -9.57 12.45
CA SER A 2 -15.81 -8.36 11.77
C SER A 2 -14.85 -7.96 10.64
N VAL A 3 -15.37 -7.38 9.55
CA VAL A 3 -14.60 -6.91 8.37
C VAL A 3 -13.40 -6.06 8.79
N ARG A 4 -13.60 -5.15 9.76
CA ARG A 4 -12.52 -4.32 10.33
C ARG A 4 -11.35 -5.14 10.90
N HIS A 5 -11.63 -6.28 11.53
CA HIS A 5 -10.56 -7.13 12.07
C HIS A 5 -9.80 -7.84 10.96
N GLN A 6 -10.46 -8.19 9.85
CA GLN A 6 -9.81 -8.79 8.68
C GLN A 6 -8.92 -7.79 7.97
N VAL A 7 -9.43 -6.58 7.72
CA VAL A 7 -8.66 -5.47 7.13
C VAL A 7 -7.47 -5.14 8.02
N ARG A 8 -7.68 -5.03 9.34
CA ARG A 8 -6.59 -4.78 10.28
C ARG A 8 -5.48 -5.83 10.19
N ALA A 9 -5.85 -7.10 10.24
CA ALA A 9 -4.88 -8.19 10.16
C ALA A 9 -4.15 -8.23 8.81
N TYR A 10 -4.82 -7.85 7.72
CA TYR A 10 -4.20 -7.72 6.41
C TYR A 10 -3.17 -6.59 6.38
N VAL A 11 -3.55 -5.39 6.85
CA VAL A 11 -2.65 -4.24 6.94
C VAL A 11 -1.43 -4.54 7.82
N GLU A 12 -1.61 -5.22 8.94
CA GLU A 12 -0.51 -5.64 9.82
C GLU A 12 0.48 -6.55 9.10
N ARG A 13 0.01 -7.56 8.34
CA ARG A 13 0.89 -8.44 7.56
C ARG A 13 1.65 -7.69 6.47
N LEU A 14 0.99 -6.76 5.78
CA LEU A 14 1.65 -5.92 4.77
C LEU A 14 2.76 -5.07 5.43
N PHE A 15 2.45 -4.44 6.56
CA PHE A 15 3.41 -3.60 7.27
C PHE A 15 4.59 -4.40 7.85
N GLU A 16 4.34 -5.59 8.40
CA GLU A 16 5.40 -6.51 8.84
C GLU A 16 6.35 -6.85 7.69
N GLY A 17 5.82 -7.17 6.50
CA GLY A 17 6.62 -7.45 5.31
C GLY A 17 7.49 -6.29 4.82
N LEU A 18 7.13 -5.05 5.16
CA LEU A 18 7.99 -3.87 4.94
C LEU A 18 9.03 -3.74 6.05
N LYS A 19 8.58 -3.82 7.31
CA LYS A 19 9.39 -3.61 8.52
C LYS A 19 10.58 -4.57 8.59
N GLU A 20 10.45 -5.81 8.12
CA GLU A 20 11.54 -6.78 8.09
C GLU A 20 12.67 -6.42 7.10
N LYS A 21 12.43 -5.50 6.16
CA LYS A 21 13.35 -5.16 5.07
C LYS A 21 14.02 -3.80 5.24
N VAL A 22 13.76 -3.11 6.36
CA VAL A 22 14.19 -1.73 6.60
C VAL A 22 14.71 -1.57 8.02
N ASP A 23 15.57 -0.57 8.22
CA ASP A 23 16.07 -0.24 9.55
C ASP A 23 15.04 0.57 10.33
N SER A 24 15.29 0.78 11.63
CA SER A 24 14.44 1.65 12.45
C SER A 24 14.72 3.12 12.15
N ASP A 25 13.91 3.73 11.28
CA ASP A 25 14.00 5.14 10.89
C ASP A 25 12.64 5.70 10.45
N GLU A 26 12.59 6.99 10.12
CA GLU A 26 11.42 7.64 9.52
C GLU A 26 11.36 7.38 8.00
N TYR A 27 10.21 6.90 7.52
CA TYR A 27 9.96 6.62 6.11
C TYR A 27 8.58 7.11 5.68
N THR A 28 8.43 7.30 4.38
CA THR A 28 7.13 7.51 3.73
C THR A 28 6.63 6.17 3.17
N ILE A 29 5.40 5.81 3.51
CA ILE A 29 4.69 4.64 2.98
C ILE A 29 3.54 5.12 2.10
N TYR A 30 3.52 4.64 0.87
CA TYR A 30 2.44 4.81 -0.08
C TYR A 30 1.50 3.60 0.02
N CYS A 31 0.25 3.87 0.37
CA CYS A 31 -0.83 2.90 0.31
C CYS A 31 -1.39 2.90 -1.10
N VAL A 32 -1.30 1.76 -1.78
CA VAL A 32 -1.74 1.62 -3.17
C VAL A 32 -3.11 0.98 -3.18
N TYR A 33 -4.12 1.72 -3.64
CA TYR A 33 -5.50 1.25 -3.74
C TYR A 33 -5.86 1.05 -5.20
N SER A 34 -6.24 -0.17 -5.56
CA SER A 34 -6.67 -0.52 -6.91
C SER A 34 -8.20 -0.64 -6.98
N PRO A 35 -8.82 -0.37 -8.13
CA PRO A 35 -10.21 -0.76 -8.37
C PRO A 35 -10.45 -2.26 -8.12
N VAL A 36 -11.67 -2.61 -7.68
CA VAL A 36 -12.03 -3.99 -7.31
C VAL A 36 -11.81 -5.01 -8.44
N TYR A 37 -11.98 -4.61 -9.71
CA TYR A 37 -11.84 -5.51 -10.85
C TYR A 37 -10.40 -5.99 -11.01
N VAL A 38 -9.41 -5.15 -10.66
CA VAL A 38 -7.97 -5.49 -10.67
C VAL A 38 -7.65 -6.69 -9.78
N GLN A 39 -8.39 -6.85 -8.68
CA GLN A 39 -8.15 -7.94 -7.73
C GLN A 39 -9.04 -9.17 -7.97
N ARG A 40 -10.15 -9.01 -8.70
CA ARG A 40 -11.14 -10.08 -8.91
C ARG A 40 -11.06 -10.74 -10.28
N GLU A 41 -10.68 -9.97 -11.28
CA GLU A 41 -10.52 -10.45 -12.64
C GLU A 41 -9.06 -10.85 -12.83
N SER A 42 -8.80 -12.03 -13.38
CA SER A 42 -7.45 -12.45 -13.78
C SER A 42 -7.05 -11.71 -15.05
N LEU A 43 -7.01 -10.38 -14.98
CA LEU A 43 -6.55 -9.52 -16.06
C LEU A 43 -5.02 -9.58 -16.12
N PRO A 44 -4.44 -9.65 -17.33
CA PRO A 44 -3.00 -9.51 -17.48
C PRO A 44 -2.59 -8.07 -17.12
N ALA A 45 -1.40 -7.89 -16.53
CA ALA A 45 -0.93 -6.58 -16.06
C ALA A 45 -0.95 -5.48 -17.13
N ASN A 46 -0.71 -5.83 -18.39
CA ASN A 46 -0.73 -4.89 -19.51
C ASN A 46 -2.13 -4.33 -19.87
N GLN A 47 -3.20 -4.79 -19.23
CA GLN A 47 -4.56 -4.26 -19.37
C GLN A 47 -4.99 -3.45 -18.15
N ILE A 48 -4.12 -3.29 -17.16
CA ILE A 48 -4.41 -2.59 -15.92
C ILE A 48 -3.80 -1.20 -16.03
N ASP A 49 -4.66 -0.19 -15.97
CA ASP A 49 -4.23 1.19 -15.98
C ASP A 49 -3.95 1.64 -14.54
N VAL A 50 -2.68 1.90 -14.21
CA VAL A 50 -2.25 2.37 -12.89
C VAL A 50 -2.70 3.81 -12.64
N GLU A 51 -3.09 4.56 -13.67
CA GLU A 51 -3.68 5.89 -13.51
C GLU A 51 -5.06 5.85 -12.81
N GLU A 52 -5.75 4.71 -12.83
CA GLU A 52 -7.01 4.52 -12.09
C GLU A 52 -6.79 4.19 -10.60
N PHE A 53 -5.53 4.07 -10.16
CA PHE A 53 -5.21 3.72 -8.79
C PHE A 53 -5.16 4.98 -7.92
N GLU A 54 -5.49 4.82 -6.65
CA GLU A 54 -5.38 5.86 -5.65
C GLU A 54 -4.15 5.59 -4.77
N PHE A 55 -3.36 6.63 -4.54
CA PHE A 55 -2.14 6.58 -3.74
C PHE A 55 -2.28 7.53 -2.55
N VAL A 56 -2.05 6.99 -1.35
CA VAL A 56 -2.05 7.80 -0.12
C VAL A 56 -0.69 7.67 0.55
N ASP A 57 0.05 8.77 0.68
CA ASP A 57 1.31 8.81 1.38
C ASP A 57 1.11 9.06 2.88
N LEU A 58 1.81 8.28 3.70
CA LEU A 58 1.79 8.39 5.15
C LEU A 58 3.20 8.26 5.69
N ARG A 59 3.57 9.14 6.63
CA ARG A 59 4.85 9.04 7.32
C ARG A 59 4.75 8.11 8.51
N VAL A 60 5.79 7.32 8.72
CA VAL A 60 5.92 6.44 9.88
C VAL A 60 7.35 6.46 10.39
N ASN A 61 7.50 6.37 11.71
CA ASN A 61 8.79 6.12 12.34
C ASN A 61 8.84 4.65 12.75
N ILE A 62 9.61 3.86 12.00
CA ILE A 62 9.78 2.45 12.25
C ILE A 62 10.69 2.27 13.46
N GLY A 63 10.23 1.48 14.44
CA GLY A 63 10.87 1.38 15.75
C GLY A 63 10.18 2.20 16.83
N ASP A 64 9.31 3.16 16.48
CA ASP A 64 8.38 3.80 17.42
C ASP A 64 7.00 3.11 17.38
N ALA A 65 6.71 2.33 18.43
CA ALA A 65 5.46 1.59 18.54
C ALA A 65 4.21 2.49 18.51
N GLU A 66 4.30 3.75 18.94
CA GLU A 66 3.16 4.67 18.87
C GLU A 66 2.91 5.13 17.43
N SER A 67 3.97 5.50 16.72
CA SER A 67 3.92 5.87 15.29
C SER A 67 3.41 4.71 14.44
N GLU A 68 3.94 3.50 14.63
CA GLU A 68 3.51 2.29 13.93
C GLU A 68 2.02 2.00 14.17
N LYS A 69 1.57 2.08 15.43
CA LYS A 69 0.16 1.85 15.76
C LYS A 69 -0.75 2.89 15.09
N LYS A 70 -0.38 4.17 15.10
CA LYS A 70 -1.12 5.26 14.45
C LYS A 70 -1.22 5.05 12.94
N LEU A 71 -0.13 4.61 12.31
CA LEU A 71 -0.11 4.27 10.89
C LEU A 71 -1.11 3.16 10.61
N LEU A 72 -1.00 2.02 11.29
CA LEU A 72 -1.87 0.87 11.08
C LEU A 72 -3.35 1.23 11.31
N ASP A 73 -3.65 2.06 12.31
CA ASP A 73 -5.02 2.54 12.58
C ASP A 73 -5.55 3.41 11.45
N THR A 74 -4.69 4.28 10.90
CA THR A 74 -5.01 5.16 9.77
C THR A 74 -5.28 4.36 8.50
N ILE A 75 -4.34 3.48 8.09
CA ILE A 75 -4.49 2.65 6.90
C ILE A 75 -5.73 1.75 7.00
N THR A 76 -6.00 1.18 8.18
CA THR A 76 -7.19 0.34 8.40
C THR A 76 -8.48 1.14 8.16
N ARG A 77 -8.55 2.39 8.64
CA ARG A 77 -9.71 3.26 8.43
C ARG A 77 -9.84 3.64 6.95
N GLU A 78 -8.75 4.07 6.33
CA GLU A 78 -8.74 4.47 4.91
C GLU A 78 -9.10 3.33 3.98
N ALA A 79 -8.59 2.12 4.24
CA ALA A 79 -8.97 0.93 3.49
C ALA A 79 -10.48 0.66 3.56
N LEU A 80 -11.08 0.74 4.76
CA LEU A 80 -12.53 0.57 4.90
C LEU A 80 -13.33 1.67 4.20
N GLU A 81 -12.84 2.92 4.18
CA GLU A 81 -13.50 4.03 3.49
C GLU A 81 -13.39 3.90 1.96
N ASN A 82 -12.24 3.44 1.46
CA ASN A 82 -11.99 3.20 0.04
C ASN A 82 -12.73 1.97 -0.48
N GLU A 83 -12.94 0.93 0.34
CA GLU A 83 -13.76 -0.22 -0.03
C GLU A 83 -15.20 0.20 -0.38
N VAL A 84 -15.75 1.20 0.31
CA VAL A 84 -17.09 1.75 0.00
C VAL A 84 -17.11 2.43 -1.38
N LYS A 85 -15.97 2.96 -1.83
CA LYS A 85 -15.79 3.57 -3.15
C LYS A 85 -15.44 2.55 -4.25
N GLY A 86 -15.32 1.26 -3.91
CA GLY A 86 -14.94 0.21 -4.87
C GLY A 86 -13.43 0.07 -5.07
N LEU A 87 -12.62 0.67 -4.20
CA LEU A 87 -11.16 0.60 -4.19
C LEU A 87 -10.70 -0.32 -3.07
N TYR A 88 -9.67 -1.12 -3.32
CA TYR A 88 -9.15 -2.10 -2.38
C TYR A 88 -7.65 -1.92 -2.21
N LEU A 89 -7.16 -2.06 -0.97
CA LEU A 89 -5.73 -1.95 -0.68
C LEU A 89 -4.97 -3.09 -1.36
N LEU A 90 -4.24 -2.76 -2.42
CA LEU A 90 -3.45 -3.71 -3.20
C LEU A 90 -2.14 -4.04 -2.51
N GLY A 91 -1.49 -3.04 -1.90
CA GLY A 91 -0.20 -3.20 -1.24
C GLY A 91 0.29 -1.91 -0.62
N LEU A 92 1.43 -2.02 0.05
CA LEU A 92 2.17 -0.91 0.61
C LEU A 92 3.53 -0.80 -0.08
N VAL A 93 3.95 0.43 -0.36
CA VAL A 93 5.26 0.76 -0.92
C VAL A 93 5.97 1.71 0.02
N LEU A 94 7.13 1.32 0.53
CA LEU A 94 7.96 2.15 1.39
C LEU A 94 9.08 2.79 0.58
N ASP A 95 9.22 4.10 0.70
CA ASP A 95 10.25 4.89 0.06
C ASP A 95 11.48 5.06 0.98
N LYS A 96 12.64 4.61 0.50
CA LYS A 96 13.95 4.75 1.18
C LYS A 96 14.78 5.92 0.66
N GLY A 97 14.24 6.73 -0.25
CA GLY A 97 14.95 7.79 -0.97
C GLY A 97 15.75 7.27 -2.16
N GLU A 98 16.56 6.23 -2.00
CA GLU A 98 17.34 5.60 -3.09
C GLU A 98 16.65 4.38 -3.72
N GLY A 99 15.43 4.06 -3.29
CA GLY A 99 14.66 2.96 -3.83
C GLY A 99 13.41 2.63 -3.02
N TYR A 100 12.65 1.64 -3.51
CA TYR A 100 11.34 1.29 -2.97
C TYR A 100 11.29 -0.15 -2.45
N VAL A 101 10.56 -0.34 -1.36
CA VAL A 101 10.26 -1.67 -0.81
C VAL A 101 8.78 -1.94 -0.93
N PHE A 102 8.44 -3.06 -1.57
CA PHE A 102 7.06 -3.47 -1.79
C PHE A 102 6.64 -4.55 -0.79
N SER A 103 5.38 -4.47 -0.39
CA SER A 103 4.68 -5.50 0.37
C SER A 103 3.26 -5.65 -0.15
N SER A 104 2.93 -6.81 -0.70
CA SER A 104 1.60 -7.17 -1.19
C SER A 104 1.40 -8.68 -1.11
N GLU A 105 0.16 -9.12 -0.88
CA GLU A 105 -0.25 -10.51 -1.01
C GLU A 105 -0.72 -10.85 -2.46
N ASN A 106 -0.86 -9.84 -3.33
CA ASN A 106 -1.34 -10.01 -4.69
C ASN A 106 -0.15 -10.00 -5.69
N PRO A 107 0.04 -11.07 -6.49
CA PRO A 107 1.16 -11.14 -7.45
C PRO A 107 1.11 -10.04 -8.50
N ILE A 108 -0.05 -9.45 -8.79
CA ILE A 108 -0.16 -8.35 -9.77
C ILE A 108 0.65 -7.12 -9.34
N MET A 109 0.87 -6.94 -8.04
CA MET A 109 1.71 -5.86 -7.53
C MET A 109 3.13 -5.96 -8.08
N GLU A 110 3.67 -7.18 -8.22
CA GLU A 110 5.00 -7.42 -8.77
C GLU A 110 5.05 -7.10 -10.27
N GLU A 111 3.98 -7.42 -10.99
CA GLU A 111 3.88 -7.14 -12.43
C GLU A 111 3.73 -5.64 -12.72
N LEU A 112 3.11 -4.88 -11.83
CA LEU A 112 2.87 -3.44 -11.96
C LEU A 112 3.91 -2.57 -11.23
N LYS A 113 5.01 -3.16 -10.75
CA LYS A 113 6.01 -2.45 -9.93
C LYS A 113 6.55 -1.19 -10.60
N GLU A 114 6.94 -1.31 -11.87
CA GLU A 114 7.56 -0.21 -12.61
C GLU A 114 6.57 0.94 -12.76
N ASP A 115 5.36 0.66 -13.23
CA ASP A 115 4.28 1.64 -13.37
C ASP A 115 3.90 2.31 -12.04
N ILE A 116 3.85 1.53 -10.95
CA ILE A 116 3.59 2.06 -9.60
C ILE A 116 4.70 3.01 -9.14
N ILE A 117 5.98 2.67 -9.39
CA ILE A 117 7.11 3.55 -9.05
C ILE A 117 7.02 4.83 -9.86
N GLU A 118 6.82 4.74 -11.18
CA GLU A 118 6.69 5.91 -12.05
C GLU A 118 5.55 6.82 -11.57
N LYS A 119 4.42 6.24 -11.17
CA LYS A 119 3.31 7.00 -10.61
C LYS A 119 3.68 7.69 -9.30
N ILE A 120 4.34 7.00 -8.37
CA ILE A 120 4.78 7.57 -7.09
C ILE A 120 5.78 8.73 -7.33
N GLU A 121 6.73 8.57 -8.24
CA GLU A 121 7.68 9.64 -8.59
C GLU A 121 6.95 10.85 -9.18
N SER A 122 5.97 10.63 -10.08
CA SER A 122 5.20 11.73 -10.65
C SER A 122 4.43 12.54 -9.58
N LEU A 123 3.89 11.86 -8.56
CA LEU A 123 3.19 12.50 -7.44
C LEU A 123 4.13 13.31 -6.52
N LYS A 124 5.43 13.02 -6.51
CA LYS A 124 6.42 13.81 -5.75
C LYS A 124 6.84 15.07 -6.48
N GLU A 125 6.73 15.10 -7.81
CA GLU A 125 7.12 16.23 -8.65
C GLU A 125 6.02 17.31 -8.79
N GLU A 126 4.77 16.99 -8.42
CA GLU A 126 3.63 17.93 -8.34
C GLU A 126 3.64 18.79 -7.05
#